data_AF-A0A2W6DA82-F1
#
_entry.id   AF-A0A2W6DA82-F1
#
_cell.length_a   1.000
_cell.length_b   1.000
_cell.length_c   1.000
_cell.angle_alpha   90.00
_cell.angle_beta   90.00
_cell.angle_gamma   90.00
#
_symmetry.space_group_name_H-M   'P 1'
#
loop_
_entity.id
_entity.type
_entity.pdbx_description
1 polymer ?
#
loop_
_entity_poly.entity_id
_entity_poly.type
_entity_poly.pdbx_seq_one_letter_code
_entity_poly.pdbx_strand_id
1 'polypeptide(L)'
;MYEHGDPHQPTVVAVHGYPDDHRVWDGVAAILAPHYRVITYDVRGSGESDQPTDGSAYRMDQLVADLGAVLDAASPDRPVHLLAHDWGAIQSWPAVCDPRFADRISSFTSISGPSLDHAGAWLRTARHHPGASARQLIASSYIAMFQIPGLAERLLRRDGDDRVTAALGRIGRSVRASGDIPARTEANKINGLNLYRANMLRHVSRPRPQRTDIPVQVLAPVKDPFVTPALQTEAPRPFTANLRTRRIAGGHWVVSHRPDVIARLTMEFIELIEGGIRTPALVRADKSRAGTFAGKLVAVTGGGRGIGRATALEFARQGADVLIADIDDSAAKETVTLVQALGVDAAEYHLDVSVAQAWERFAEQVRQEHGVADVIVNNAGIG
;
A
#
# COMPACT_ATOMS: atom_id res chain seq x y z
N MET A 1 16.77 -14.45 -8.60
CA MET A 1 16.74 -13.13 -7.94
C MET A 1 17.22 -12.10 -8.96
N TYR A 2 16.65 -10.92 -8.92
CA TYR A 2 17.00 -9.81 -9.80
C TYR A 2 17.40 -8.63 -8.92
N GLU A 3 18.50 -7.98 -9.29
CA GLU A 3 19.16 -6.96 -8.47
C GLU A 3 19.18 -5.63 -9.20
N HIS A 4 18.86 -4.56 -8.48
CA HIS A 4 18.86 -3.19 -8.96
C HIS A 4 19.54 -2.28 -7.94
N GLY A 5 20.24 -1.25 -8.40
CA GLY A 5 20.92 -0.28 -7.54
C GLY A 5 22.32 -0.71 -7.09
N ASP A 6 22.89 0.04 -6.16
CA ASP A 6 24.25 -0.16 -5.65
C ASP A 6 24.26 -1.21 -4.51
N PRO A 7 25.06 -2.29 -4.60
CA PRO A 7 25.16 -3.33 -3.55
C PRO A 7 25.57 -2.84 -2.16
N HIS A 8 26.15 -1.65 -2.04
CA HIS A 8 26.59 -1.08 -0.77
C HIS A 8 25.49 -0.29 -0.03
N GLN A 9 24.37 0.00 -0.70
CA GLN A 9 23.22 0.68 -0.11
C GLN A 9 22.40 -0.26 0.78
N PRO A 10 21.53 0.28 1.67
CA PRO A 10 20.57 -0.54 2.41
C PRO A 10 19.71 -1.40 1.48
N THR A 11 19.46 -2.64 1.88
CA THR A 11 18.79 -3.64 1.05
C THR A 11 17.28 -3.62 1.25
N VAL A 12 16.54 -3.48 0.15
CA VAL A 12 15.09 -3.67 0.07
C VAL A 12 14.81 -4.99 -0.65
N VAL A 13 14.15 -5.93 0.00
CA VAL A 13 13.70 -7.18 -0.64
C VAL A 13 12.21 -7.08 -0.96
N ALA A 14 11.89 -7.13 -2.24
CA ALA A 14 10.55 -6.97 -2.77
C ALA A 14 9.90 -8.32 -3.13
N VAL A 15 8.74 -8.62 -2.55
CA VAL A 15 8.05 -9.91 -2.66
C VAL A 15 6.70 -9.73 -3.38
N HIS A 16 6.59 -10.28 -4.60
CA HIS A 16 5.36 -10.18 -5.39
C HIS A 16 4.28 -11.17 -4.91
N GLY A 17 3.04 -10.95 -5.33
CA GLY A 17 1.91 -11.83 -5.07
C GLY A 17 1.34 -12.50 -6.32
N TYR A 18 0.11 -12.99 -6.20
CA TYR A 18 -0.60 -13.70 -7.27
C TYR A 18 -1.42 -12.73 -8.13
N PRO A 19 -1.52 -12.94 -9.47
CA PRO A 19 -0.88 -13.95 -10.31
C PRO A 19 0.37 -13.38 -11.01
N ASP A 20 1.13 -12.54 -10.30
CA ASP A 20 2.23 -11.77 -10.88
C ASP A 20 3.57 -12.53 -10.73
N ASP A 21 4.65 -11.89 -11.19
CA ASP A 21 6.04 -12.28 -10.98
C ASP A 21 6.87 -11.05 -10.57
N HIS A 22 8.19 -11.17 -10.45
CA HIS A 22 9.07 -10.07 -10.03
C HIS A 22 8.85 -8.76 -10.79
N ARG A 23 8.46 -8.81 -12.07
CA ARG A 23 8.30 -7.64 -12.95
C ARG A 23 7.22 -6.66 -12.47
N VAL A 24 6.32 -7.10 -11.58
CA VAL A 24 5.34 -6.21 -10.95
C VAL A 24 6.00 -5.04 -10.21
N TRP A 25 7.26 -5.23 -9.81
CA TRP A 25 8.08 -4.26 -9.10
C TRP A 25 8.94 -3.37 -10.00
N ASP A 26 9.03 -3.59 -11.32
CA ASP A 26 9.97 -2.89 -12.20
C ASP A 26 9.90 -1.36 -12.05
N GLY A 27 8.69 -0.80 -12.06
CA GLY A 27 8.48 0.63 -11.88
C GLY A 27 8.90 1.14 -10.49
N VAL A 28 8.69 0.35 -9.43
CA VAL A 28 9.09 0.70 -8.06
C VAL A 28 10.61 0.58 -7.90
N ALA A 29 11.20 -0.51 -8.39
CA ALA A 29 12.62 -0.78 -8.36
C ALA A 29 13.40 0.31 -9.11
N ALA A 30 12.92 0.76 -10.27
CA ALA A 30 13.54 1.86 -11.02
C ALA A 30 13.64 3.16 -10.20
N ILE A 31 12.65 3.46 -9.35
CA ILE A 31 12.62 4.66 -8.52
C ILE A 31 13.46 4.49 -7.25
N LEU A 32 13.51 3.28 -6.67
CA LEU A 32 14.27 3.00 -5.45
C LEU A 32 15.77 2.76 -5.70
N ALA A 33 16.15 2.22 -6.86
CA ALA A 33 17.52 1.81 -7.18
C ALA A 33 18.61 2.90 -7.02
N PRO A 34 18.33 4.21 -7.24
CA PRO A 34 19.30 5.26 -6.95
C PRO A 34 19.64 5.44 -5.46
N HIS A 35 18.79 4.93 -4.56
CA HIS A 35 18.89 5.14 -3.11
C HIS A 35 19.10 3.83 -2.33
N TYR A 36 18.69 2.69 -2.89
CA TYR A 36 18.66 1.40 -2.22
C TYR A 36 19.15 0.29 -3.14
N ARG A 37 19.68 -0.77 -2.55
CA ARG A 37 19.86 -2.05 -3.22
C ARG A 37 18.52 -2.77 -3.23
N VAL A 38 17.88 -2.90 -4.39
CA VAL A 38 16.57 -3.55 -4.50
C VAL A 38 16.74 -4.96 -5.05
N ILE A 39 16.30 -5.95 -4.27
CA ILE A 39 16.26 -7.35 -4.67
C ILE A 39 14.81 -7.75 -4.89
N THR A 40 14.48 -8.17 -6.11
CA THR A 40 13.21 -8.84 -6.41
C THR A 40 13.47 -10.32 -6.68
N TYR A 41 12.48 -11.17 -6.48
CA TYR A 41 12.59 -12.58 -6.85
C TYR A 41 11.22 -13.15 -7.19
N ASP A 42 11.22 -14.20 -8.00
CA ASP A 42 10.00 -14.95 -8.29
C ASP A 42 9.72 -15.90 -7.12
N VAL A 43 8.54 -15.81 -6.52
CA VAL A 43 8.14 -16.74 -5.46
C VAL A 43 7.84 -18.11 -6.07
N ARG A 44 8.01 -19.17 -5.28
CA ARG A 44 7.67 -20.56 -5.64
C ARG A 44 6.37 -20.65 -6.45
N GLY A 45 6.41 -21.33 -7.59
CA GLY A 45 5.27 -21.48 -8.50
C GLY A 45 5.08 -20.35 -9.52
N SER A 46 5.94 -19.33 -9.51
CA SER A 46 5.86 -18.17 -10.40
C SER A 46 7.18 -17.92 -11.13
N GLY A 47 7.10 -17.31 -12.32
CA GLY A 47 8.26 -16.87 -13.08
C GLY A 47 9.28 -17.98 -13.30
N GLU A 48 10.55 -17.67 -13.06
CA GLU A 48 11.68 -18.59 -13.25
C GLU A 48 12.01 -19.44 -12.02
N SER A 49 11.24 -19.30 -10.92
CA SER A 49 11.39 -20.15 -9.75
C SER A 49 10.71 -21.51 -9.94
N ASP A 50 11.16 -22.51 -9.17
CA ASP A 50 10.61 -23.86 -9.22
C ASP A 50 9.08 -23.86 -9.04
N GLN A 51 8.41 -24.67 -9.86
CA GLN A 51 6.95 -24.78 -9.94
C GLN A 51 6.51 -26.20 -9.53
N PRO A 52 6.61 -26.57 -8.24
CA PRO A 52 6.25 -27.90 -7.79
C PRO A 52 4.78 -28.20 -8.08
N THR A 53 4.49 -29.44 -8.45
CA THR A 53 3.12 -29.91 -8.72
C THR A 53 2.40 -30.37 -7.46
N ASP A 54 3.13 -30.76 -6.42
CA ASP A 54 2.57 -31.11 -5.12
C ASP A 54 2.10 -29.85 -4.38
N GLY A 55 0.80 -29.77 -4.10
CA GLY A 55 0.21 -28.67 -3.34
C GLY A 55 0.79 -28.51 -1.93
N SER A 56 1.35 -29.58 -1.34
CA SER A 56 2.00 -29.50 -0.03
C SER A 56 3.25 -28.61 -0.03
N ALA A 57 3.90 -28.46 -1.19
CA ALA A 57 5.05 -27.58 -1.38
C ALA A 57 4.68 -26.09 -1.27
N TYR A 58 3.40 -25.71 -1.31
CA TYR A 58 2.96 -24.32 -1.20
C TYR A 58 2.54 -23.93 0.21
N ARG A 59 2.76 -24.80 1.20
CA ARG A 59 2.44 -24.50 2.60
C ARG A 59 3.29 -23.34 3.11
N MET A 60 2.73 -22.59 4.05
CA MET A 60 3.33 -21.37 4.59
C MET A 60 4.76 -21.56 5.13
N ASP A 61 5.06 -22.71 5.75
CA ASP A 61 6.40 -23.02 6.26
C ASP A 61 7.45 -23.09 5.13
N GLN A 62 7.05 -23.54 3.95
CA GLN A 62 7.90 -23.60 2.77
C GLN A 62 8.16 -22.21 2.20
N LEU A 63 7.11 -21.37 2.12
CA LEU A 63 7.23 -19.99 1.63
C LEU A 63 8.11 -19.12 2.56
N VAL A 64 8.01 -19.34 3.88
CA VAL A 64 8.89 -18.70 4.87
C VAL A 64 10.33 -19.18 4.74
N ALA A 65 10.55 -20.47 4.47
CA ALA A 65 11.88 -21.01 4.23
C ALA A 65 12.52 -20.41 2.97
N ASP A 66 11.75 -20.25 1.88
CA ASP A 66 12.22 -19.60 0.66
C ASP A 66 12.64 -18.15 0.91
N LEU A 67 11.82 -17.39 1.65
CA LEU A 67 12.18 -16.03 2.04
C LEU A 67 13.48 -16.02 2.85
N GLY A 68 13.65 -16.91 3.82
CA GLY A 68 14.90 -17.06 4.57
C GLY A 68 16.11 -17.28 3.67
N ALA A 69 16.03 -18.20 2.71
CA ALA A 69 17.10 -18.46 1.76
C ALA A 69 17.41 -17.24 0.88
N VAL A 70 16.39 -16.49 0.47
CA VAL A 70 16.57 -15.22 -0.26
C VAL A 70 17.27 -14.19 0.62
N LEU A 71 16.89 -14.04 1.89
CA LEU A 71 17.54 -13.11 2.80
C LEU A 71 19.01 -13.47 3.04
N ASP A 72 19.33 -14.76 3.18
CA ASP A 72 20.71 -15.26 3.33
C ASP A 72 21.56 -14.94 2.11
N ALA A 73 21.01 -15.09 0.91
CA ALA A 73 21.72 -14.80 -0.33
C ALA A 73 21.81 -13.29 -0.63
N ALA A 74 20.76 -12.53 -0.30
CA ALA A 74 20.68 -11.11 -0.60
C ALA A 74 21.52 -10.27 0.37
N SER A 75 21.42 -10.52 1.68
CA SER A 75 22.02 -9.70 2.71
C SER A 75 22.36 -10.55 3.94
N PRO A 76 23.47 -11.33 3.90
CA PRO A 76 23.83 -12.26 4.97
C PRO A 76 24.17 -11.55 6.28
N ASP A 77 24.83 -10.39 6.19
CA ASP A 77 25.42 -9.71 7.35
C ASP A 77 24.62 -8.49 7.84
N ARG A 78 23.54 -8.12 7.14
CA ARG A 78 22.75 -6.92 7.46
C ARG A 78 21.26 -7.21 7.33
N PRO A 79 20.42 -6.65 8.21
CA PRO A 79 18.99 -6.76 8.08
C PRO A 79 18.48 -6.04 6.82
N VAL A 80 17.32 -6.46 6.32
CA VAL A 80 16.69 -5.89 5.12
C VAL A 80 15.40 -5.15 5.46
N HIS A 81 14.94 -4.30 4.54
CA HIS A 81 13.58 -3.79 4.53
C HIS A 81 12.73 -4.64 3.58
N LEU A 82 11.66 -5.25 4.08
CA LEU A 82 10.73 -6.01 3.26
C LEU A 82 9.67 -5.10 2.64
N LEU A 83 9.42 -5.26 1.35
CA LEU A 83 8.33 -4.60 0.61
C LEU A 83 7.50 -5.66 -0.09
N ALA A 84 6.24 -5.83 0.26
CA ALA A 84 5.48 -6.96 -0.23
C ALA A 84 4.05 -6.60 -0.62
N HIS A 85 3.54 -7.31 -1.63
CA HIS A 85 2.22 -7.09 -2.21
C HIS A 85 1.42 -8.41 -2.31
N ASP A 86 0.12 -8.35 -2.06
CA ASP A 86 -0.81 -9.49 -2.16
C ASP A 86 -0.27 -10.76 -1.45
N TRP A 87 -0.12 -11.90 -2.14
CA TRP A 87 0.42 -13.13 -1.56
C TRP A 87 1.86 -13.00 -1.08
N GLY A 88 2.65 -12.13 -1.70
CA GLY A 88 3.98 -11.78 -1.21
C GLY A 88 3.90 -11.16 0.18
N ALA A 89 2.92 -10.29 0.44
CA ALA A 89 2.70 -9.76 1.77
C ALA A 89 2.12 -10.82 2.72
N ILE A 90 1.14 -11.60 2.27
CA ILE A 90 0.53 -12.69 3.05
C ILE A 90 1.59 -13.68 3.54
N GLN A 91 2.51 -14.11 2.67
CA GLN A 91 3.54 -15.08 2.99
C GLN A 91 4.71 -14.50 3.80
N SER A 92 4.92 -13.18 3.73
CA SER A 92 5.95 -12.50 4.53
C SER A 92 5.53 -12.32 5.99
N TRP A 93 4.23 -12.19 6.28
CA TRP A 93 3.73 -11.99 7.65
C TRP A 93 4.22 -13.04 8.65
N PRO A 94 4.15 -14.37 8.36
CA PRO A 94 4.67 -15.37 9.28
C PRO A 94 6.17 -15.26 9.54
N ALA A 95 6.98 -14.86 8.55
CA ALA A 95 8.41 -14.60 8.76
C ALA A 95 8.62 -13.37 9.66
N VAL A 96 7.86 -12.29 9.44
CA VAL A 96 7.91 -11.08 10.26
C VAL A 96 7.47 -11.32 11.72
N CYS A 97 6.63 -12.32 11.98
CA CYS A 97 6.27 -12.72 13.34
C CYS A 97 7.18 -13.80 13.94
N ASP A 98 8.11 -14.36 13.17
CA ASP A 98 8.97 -15.45 13.60
C ASP A 98 10.27 -14.89 14.21
N PRO A 99 10.61 -15.26 15.47
CA PRO A 99 11.81 -14.76 16.14
C PRO A 99 13.11 -15.01 15.38
N ARG A 100 13.17 -16.02 14.50
CA ARG A 100 14.35 -16.31 13.67
C ARG A 100 14.71 -15.16 12.71
N PHE A 101 13.75 -14.29 12.40
CA PHE A 101 13.93 -13.17 11.48
C PHE A 101 14.01 -11.80 12.17
N ALA A 102 13.90 -11.74 13.51
CA ALA A 102 13.86 -10.48 14.26
C ALA A 102 15.07 -9.58 13.97
N ASP A 103 16.27 -10.17 13.87
CA ASP A 103 17.51 -9.44 13.56
C ASP A 103 17.84 -9.41 12.05
N ARG A 104 16.97 -9.97 11.21
CA ARG A 104 17.15 -10.07 9.75
C ARG A 104 16.27 -9.10 8.98
N ILE A 105 15.23 -8.55 9.60
CA ILE A 105 14.26 -7.65 8.98
C ILE A 105 14.15 -6.37 9.82
N SER A 106 14.65 -5.26 9.30
CA SER A 106 14.57 -3.94 9.95
C SER A 106 13.15 -3.37 9.92
N SER A 107 12.41 -3.61 8.84
CA SER A 107 11.04 -3.10 8.69
C SER A 107 10.27 -3.89 7.64
N PHE A 108 8.94 -3.83 7.69
CA PHE A 108 8.07 -4.47 6.72
C PHE A 108 6.99 -3.53 6.19
N THR A 109 6.91 -3.36 4.87
CA THR A 109 5.80 -2.69 4.18
C THR A 109 4.88 -3.72 3.53
N SER A 110 3.64 -3.80 4.01
CA SER A 110 2.59 -4.70 3.51
C SER A 110 1.55 -3.92 2.69
N ILE A 111 1.28 -4.39 1.47
CA ILE A 111 0.34 -3.77 0.53
C ILE A 111 -0.69 -4.81 0.09
N SER A 112 -1.98 -4.57 0.34
CA SER A 112 -3.07 -5.45 -0.15
C SER A 112 -2.95 -6.94 0.24
N GLY A 113 -2.23 -7.29 1.30
CA GLY A 113 -2.02 -8.68 1.71
C GLY A 113 -1.89 -8.83 3.23
N PRO A 114 -3.00 -8.93 3.96
CA PRO A 114 -2.98 -9.09 5.42
C PRO A 114 -2.56 -10.51 5.82
N SER A 115 -1.98 -10.65 7.01
CA SER A 115 -1.74 -11.98 7.62
C SER A 115 -3.04 -12.78 7.66
N LEU A 116 -3.00 -14.05 7.23
CA LEU A 116 -4.17 -14.91 7.24
C LEU A 116 -4.67 -15.18 8.65
N ASP A 117 -3.75 -15.33 9.60
CA ASP A 117 -4.07 -15.56 11.00
C ASP A 117 -4.67 -14.31 11.65
N HIS A 118 -4.12 -13.13 11.36
CA HIS A 118 -4.69 -11.86 11.85
C HIS A 118 -6.06 -11.62 11.24
N ALA A 119 -6.22 -11.86 9.93
CA ALA A 119 -7.50 -11.76 9.23
C ALA A 119 -8.54 -12.72 9.80
N GLY A 120 -8.17 -13.99 10.03
CA GLY A 120 -9.03 -14.97 10.67
C GLY A 120 -9.44 -14.55 12.08
N ALA A 121 -8.53 -13.98 12.88
CA ALA A 121 -8.83 -13.46 14.21
C ALA A 121 -9.80 -12.26 14.15
N TRP A 122 -9.54 -11.31 13.25
CA TRP A 122 -10.40 -10.14 13.03
C TRP A 122 -11.82 -10.54 12.58
N LEU A 123 -11.95 -11.51 11.67
CA LEU A 123 -13.26 -12.01 11.22
C LEU A 123 -14.09 -12.65 12.36
N ARG A 124 -13.46 -13.21 13.40
CA ARG A 124 -14.21 -13.66 14.60
C ARG A 124 -14.73 -12.51 15.46
N THR A 125 -14.20 -11.31 15.29
CA THR A 125 -14.71 -10.09 15.91
C THR A 125 -15.78 -9.39 15.06
N ALA A 126 -16.29 -10.04 14.00
CA ALA A 126 -17.24 -9.49 13.03
C ALA A 126 -18.48 -8.80 13.62
N ARG A 127 -18.92 -9.18 14.83
CA ARG A 127 -19.99 -8.48 15.56
C ARG A 127 -19.72 -6.98 15.77
N HIS A 128 -18.45 -6.60 15.82
CA HIS A 128 -18.00 -5.22 16.00
C HIS A 128 -17.84 -4.46 14.67
N HIS A 129 -17.82 -5.18 13.54
CA HIS A 129 -17.64 -4.63 12.19
C HIS A 129 -18.52 -5.34 11.13
N PRO A 130 -19.85 -5.37 11.29
CA PRO A 130 -20.72 -6.21 10.47
C PRO A 130 -20.68 -5.84 8.97
N GLY A 131 -20.67 -4.54 8.66
CA GLY A 131 -20.62 -4.06 7.27
C GLY A 131 -19.28 -4.35 6.58
N ALA A 132 -18.16 -4.18 7.29
CA ALA A 132 -16.83 -4.48 6.74
C ALA A 132 -16.62 -5.99 6.55
N SER A 133 -17.06 -6.80 7.51
CA SER A 133 -16.97 -8.26 7.43
C SER A 133 -17.81 -8.82 6.27
N ALA A 134 -19.04 -8.31 6.09
CA ALA A 134 -19.90 -8.69 4.97
C ALA A 134 -19.27 -8.30 3.62
N ARG A 135 -18.73 -7.08 3.48
CA ARG A 135 -18.00 -6.67 2.27
C ARG A 135 -16.80 -7.58 2.00
N GLN A 136 -16.04 -7.95 3.03
CA GLN A 136 -14.90 -8.84 2.87
C GLN A 136 -15.30 -10.24 2.41
N LEU A 137 -16.37 -10.82 2.96
CA LEU A 137 -16.88 -12.12 2.53
C LEU A 137 -17.26 -12.12 1.04
N ILE A 138 -17.90 -11.05 0.57
CA ILE A 138 -18.24 -10.86 -0.85
C ILE A 138 -16.96 -10.71 -1.68
N ALA A 139 -16.04 -9.85 -1.25
CA ALA A 139 -14.76 -9.59 -1.91
C ALA A 139 -13.91 -10.87 -2.04
N SER A 140 -14.02 -11.80 -1.09
CA SER A 140 -13.30 -13.08 -1.06
C SER A 140 -14.06 -14.27 -1.65
N SER A 141 -15.23 -14.06 -2.27
CA SER A 141 -16.04 -15.14 -2.85
C SER A 141 -15.30 -15.97 -3.91
N TYR A 142 -14.33 -15.36 -4.62
CA TYR A 142 -13.48 -16.03 -5.60
C TYR A 142 -12.60 -17.13 -4.97
N ILE A 143 -12.27 -17.04 -3.68
CA ILE A 143 -11.45 -18.02 -2.98
C ILE A 143 -12.16 -19.38 -2.97
N ALA A 144 -13.49 -19.40 -2.81
CA ALA A 144 -14.28 -20.63 -2.86
C ALA A 144 -14.18 -21.30 -4.24
N MET A 145 -14.18 -20.52 -5.33
CA MET A 145 -13.98 -21.04 -6.69
C MET A 145 -12.58 -21.65 -6.86
N PHE A 146 -11.52 -21.01 -6.33
CA PHE A 146 -10.15 -21.53 -6.40
C PHE A 146 -9.97 -22.88 -5.68
N GLN A 147 -10.81 -23.19 -4.69
CA GLN A 147 -10.77 -24.48 -4.00
C GLN A 147 -11.35 -25.65 -4.83
N ILE A 148 -12.05 -25.39 -5.94
CA ILE A 148 -12.71 -26.44 -6.75
C ILE A 148 -11.72 -26.99 -7.80
N PRO A 149 -11.24 -28.25 -7.67
CA PRO A 149 -10.28 -28.82 -8.62
C PRO A 149 -10.88 -28.99 -10.02
N GLY A 150 -10.09 -28.70 -11.04
CA GLY A 150 -10.45 -28.80 -12.46
C GLY A 150 -11.33 -27.66 -12.97
N LEU A 151 -12.21 -27.07 -12.14
CA LEU A 151 -13.01 -25.90 -12.56
C LEU A 151 -12.16 -24.63 -12.62
N ALA A 152 -11.39 -24.34 -11.57
CA ALA A 152 -10.56 -23.15 -11.50
C ALA A 152 -9.51 -23.12 -12.62
N GLU A 153 -8.83 -24.24 -12.86
CA GLU A 153 -7.83 -24.40 -13.90
C GLU A 153 -8.44 -24.18 -15.30
N ARG A 154 -9.61 -24.77 -15.57
CA ARG A 154 -10.30 -24.58 -16.86
C ARG A 154 -10.71 -23.12 -17.10
N LEU A 155 -11.11 -22.40 -16.05
CA LEU A 155 -11.46 -20.99 -16.14
C LEU A 155 -10.22 -20.10 -16.35
N LEU A 156 -9.08 -20.46 -15.79
CA LEU A 156 -7.83 -19.69 -15.92
C LEU A 156 -7.04 -19.99 -17.20
N ARG A 157 -7.17 -21.19 -17.77
CA ARG A 157 -6.58 -21.61 -19.06
C ARG A 157 -7.26 -21.01 -20.29
N ARG A 158 -8.48 -20.52 -20.16
CA ARG A 158 -9.18 -19.85 -21.26
C ARG A 158 -8.66 -18.42 -21.35
N ASP A 159 -7.49 -18.25 -21.97
CA ASP A 159 -7.08 -16.97 -22.50
C ASP A 159 -8.16 -16.49 -23.49
N GLY A 160 -8.88 -15.43 -23.13
CA GLY A 160 -9.84 -14.77 -24.01
C GLY A 160 -11.31 -14.77 -23.60
N ASP A 161 -11.66 -14.87 -22.31
CA ASP A 161 -12.92 -14.26 -21.89
C ASP A 161 -12.69 -13.37 -20.69
N ASP A 162 -12.75 -12.07 -20.98
CA ASP A 162 -12.92 -10.95 -20.08
C ASP A 162 -13.99 -11.19 -19.01
N ARG A 163 -14.73 -12.29 -19.01
CA ARG A 163 -15.78 -12.59 -18.03
C ARG A 163 -15.32 -12.95 -16.64
N VAL A 164 -14.18 -13.63 -16.42
CA VAL A 164 -13.71 -13.90 -15.04
C VAL A 164 -12.98 -12.67 -14.51
N THR A 165 -12.09 -12.08 -15.31
CA THR A 165 -11.40 -10.82 -14.99
C THR A 165 -12.38 -9.64 -14.88
N ALA A 166 -13.42 -9.56 -15.71
CA ALA A 166 -14.51 -8.58 -15.56
C ALA A 166 -15.64 -9.03 -14.65
N ALA A 167 -15.76 -10.29 -14.20
CA ALA A 167 -16.63 -10.63 -13.06
C ALA A 167 -15.97 -10.16 -11.77
N LEU A 168 -14.68 -10.43 -11.60
CA LEU A 168 -13.86 -9.87 -10.52
C LEU A 168 -13.77 -8.33 -10.64
N GLY A 169 -13.64 -7.81 -11.87
CA GLY A 169 -13.66 -6.38 -12.20
C GLY A 169 -15.04 -5.70 -12.13
N ARG A 170 -16.17 -6.44 -12.20
CA ARG A 170 -17.52 -5.89 -11.97
C ARG A 170 -17.86 -5.80 -10.50
N ILE A 171 -17.34 -6.73 -9.68
CA ILE A 171 -17.43 -6.66 -8.21
C ILE A 171 -16.57 -5.50 -7.70
N GLY A 172 -15.41 -5.30 -8.32
CA GLY A 172 -14.52 -4.17 -8.08
C GLY A 172 -14.63 -3.10 -9.14
N ARG A 173 -15.58 -2.15 -9.03
CA ARG A 173 -15.64 -0.90 -9.84
C ARG A 173 -14.27 -0.20 -9.89
N SER A 174 -13.41 -0.67 -10.76
CA SER A 174 -12.04 -0.22 -10.92
C SER A 174 -11.98 0.45 -12.28
N VAL A 175 -11.66 1.74 -12.16
CA VAL A 175 -11.16 2.66 -13.16
C VAL A 175 -10.41 1.90 -14.26
N ARG A 176 -10.74 2.21 -15.52
CA ARG A 176 -9.97 1.79 -16.71
C ARG A 176 -8.47 1.79 -16.38
N ALA A 177 -7.87 0.60 -16.42
CA ALA A 177 -6.45 0.39 -16.21
C ALA A 177 -5.67 1.35 -17.12
N SER A 178 -4.97 2.30 -16.50
CA SER A 178 -3.99 3.16 -17.14
C SER A 178 -2.69 2.88 -16.41
N GLY A 179 -1.93 1.94 -16.96
CA GLY A 179 -0.67 1.43 -16.42
C GLY A 179 -0.32 0.08 -17.08
N ASP A 180 0.94 -0.08 -17.49
CA ASP A 180 1.45 -1.33 -18.07
C ASP A 180 1.63 -2.37 -16.96
N ILE A 181 0.62 -3.21 -16.74
CA ILE A 181 0.79 -4.41 -15.90
C ILE A 181 1.52 -5.46 -16.76
N PRO A 182 2.64 -6.03 -16.30
CA PRO A 182 3.34 -7.09 -17.02
C PRO A 182 2.40 -8.24 -17.39
N ALA A 183 2.58 -8.79 -18.60
CA ALA A 183 1.79 -9.91 -19.06
C ALA A 183 1.98 -11.13 -18.15
N ARG A 184 0.87 -11.67 -17.64
CA ARG A 184 0.86 -12.82 -16.72
C ARG A 184 0.81 -14.13 -17.48
N THR A 185 1.70 -15.04 -17.13
CA THR A 185 1.73 -16.37 -17.74
C THR A 185 0.56 -17.23 -17.26
N GLU A 186 0.12 -18.17 -18.09
CA GLU A 186 -0.85 -19.20 -17.67
C GLU A 186 -0.32 -20.01 -16.49
N ALA A 187 0.98 -20.32 -16.48
CA ALA A 187 1.64 -21.06 -15.41
C ALA A 187 1.48 -20.36 -14.05
N ASN A 188 1.78 -19.05 -13.95
CA ASN A 188 1.62 -18.29 -12.71
C ASN A 188 0.17 -18.34 -12.21
N LYS A 189 -0.81 -18.19 -13.11
CA LYS A 189 -2.25 -18.27 -12.77
C LYS A 189 -2.62 -19.65 -12.20
N ILE A 190 -2.16 -20.73 -12.82
CA ILE A 190 -2.53 -22.09 -12.40
C ILE A 190 -1.82 -22.50 -11.12
N ASN A 191 -0.50 -22.33 -11.06
CA ASN A 191 0.31 -22.76 -9.92
C ASN A 191 -0.06 -21.98 -8.66
N GLY A 192 -0.34 -20.69 -8.80
CA GLY A 192 -0.74 -19.83 -7.68
C GLY A 192 -2.04 -20.26 -6.99
N LEU A 193 -2.89 -21.07 -7.63
CA LEU A 193 -4.04 -21.69 -6.95
C LEU A 193 -3.62 -22.51 -5.72
N ASN A 194 -2.43 -23.10 -5.75
CA ASN A 194 -1.93 -23.92 -4.65
C ASN A 194 -1.62 -23.09 -3.40
N LEU A 195 -1.28 -21.80 -3.53
CA LEU A 195 -1.15 -20.88 -2.40
C LEU A 195 -2.46 -20.82 -1.59
N TYR A 196 -3.58 -20.65 -2.30
CA TYR A 196 -4.91 -20.63 -1.69
C TYR A 196 -5.30 -22.00 -1.11
N ARG A 197 -5.11 -23.09 -1.87
CA ARG A 197 -5.52 -24.44 -1.47
C ARG A 197 -4.75 -24.94 -0.24
N ALA A 198 -3.46 -24.65 -0.16
CA ALA A 198 -2.62 -25.10 0.94
C ALA A 198 -2.87 -24.31 2.24
N ASN A 199 -3.23 -23.03 2.15
CA ASN A 199 -3.14 -22.11 3.31
C ASN A 199 -4.46 -21.48 3.76
N MET A 200 -5.35 -21.06 2.84
CA MET A 200 -6.51 -20.21 3.19
C MET A 200 -7.39 -20.81 4.28
N LEU A 201 -7.95 -22.00 4.02
CA LEU A 201 -8.92 -22.62 4.92
C LEU A 201 -8.30 -22.87 6.30
N ARG A 202 -7.05 -23.33 6.35
CA ARG A 202 -6.34 -23.66 7.58
C ARG A 202 -6.16 -22.42 8.47
N HIS A 203 -5.60 -21.35 7.93
CA HIS A 203 -5.23 -20.17 8.71
C HIS A 203 -6.44 -19.29 9.05
N VAL A 204 -7.41 -19.15 8.14
CA VAL A 204 -8.59 -18.31 8.42
C VAL A 204 -9.54 -19.02 9.41
N SER A 205 -9.77 -20.33 9.26
CA SER A 205 -10.72 -21.07 10.12
C SER A 205 -10.17 -21.39 11.52
N ARG A 206 -8.85 -21.54 11.68
CA ARG A 206 -8.17 -21.87 12.94
C ARG A 206 -6.89 -21.05 13.12
N PRO A 207 -6.97 -19.71 13.23
CA PRO A 207 -5.82 -18.86 13.22
C PRO A 207 -5.04 -18.99 14.51
N ARG A 208 -3.74 -18.78 14.36
CA ARG A 208 -2.77 -18.71 15.45
C ARG A 208 -2.00 -17.40 15.31
N PRO A 209 -2.65 -16.25 15.57
CA PRO A 209 -2.05 -14.96 15.30
C PRO A 209 -0.84 -14.75 16.21
N GLN A 210 0.31 -14.50 15.60
CA GLN A 210 1.55 -14.22 16.30
C GLN A 210 1.84 -12.72 16.30
N ARG A 211 2.57 -12.27 17.31
CA ARG A 211 2.96 -10.86 17.49
C ARG A 211 4.31 -10.59 16.85
N THR A 212 4.54 -9.33 16.50
CA THR A 212 5.85 -8.84 16.04
C THR A 212 6.15 -7.46 16.62
N ASP A 213 7.42 -7.27 16.96
CA ASP A 213 7.98 -5.97 17.35
C ASP A 213 8.66 -5.25 16.19
N ILE A 214 8.86 -5.95 15.05
CA ILE A 214 9.37 -5.36 13.81
C ILE A 214 8.44 -4.20 13.41
N PRO A 215 8.97 -3.01 13.09
CA PRO A 215 8.19 -1.92 12.55
C PRO A 215 7.46 -2.31 11.26
N VAL A 216 6.14 -2.13 11.24
CA VAL A 216 5.31 -2.44 10.07
C VAL A 216 4.61 -1.19 9.55
N GLN A 217 4.69 -0.99 8.24
CA GLN A 217 3.84 -0.09 7.48
C GLN A 217 2.82 -0.90 6.67
N VAL A 218 1.54 -0.58 6.82
CA VAL A 218 0.48 -1.06 5.92
C VAL A 218 0.08 0.07 4.98
N LEU A 219 0.20 -0.16 3.67
CA LEU A 219 -0.36 0.71 2.65
C LEU A 219 -1.66 0.07 2.13
N ALA A 220 -2.79 0.70 2.43
CA ALA A 220 -4.12 0.15 2.16
C ALA A 220 -4.83 0.89 1.02
N PRO A 221 -4.89 0.35 -0.21
CA PRO A 221 -5.58 0.99 -1.32
C PRO A 221 -7.09 1.05 -1.07
N VAL A 222 -7.67 2.25 -1.17
CA VAL A 222 -9.08 2.48 -0.81
C VAL A 222 -10.08 1.93 -1.81
N LYS A 223 -9.65 1.62 -3.03
CA LYS A 223 -10.47 1.01 -4.09
C LYS A 223 -10.08 -0.45 -4.35
N ASP A 224 -9.41 -1.10 -3.40
CA ASP A 224 -9.08 -2.53 -3.50
C ASP A 224 -10.36 -3.38 -3.46
N PRO A 225 -10.65 -4.17 -4.52
CA PRO A 225 -11.85 -4.99 -4.58
C PRO A 225 -11.74 -6.36 -3.89
N PHE A 226 -10.54 -6.76 -3.47
CA PHE A 226 -10.27 -8.07 -2.87
C PHE A 226 -10.05 -7.96 -1.36
N VAL A 227 -9.41 -6.89 -0.90
CA VAL A 227 -9.07 -6.70 0.51
C VAL A 227 -9.56 -5.34 1.00
N THR A 228 -10.56 -5.34 1.87
CA THR A 228 -11.13 -4.09 2.38
C THR A 228 -10.11 -3.28 3.19
N PRO A 229 -10.16 -1.93 3.16
CA PRO A 229 -9.26 -1.10 3.97
C PRO A 229 -9.32 -1.40 5.47
N ALA A 230 -10.49 -1.78 5.99
CA ALA A 230 -10.65 -2.18 7.38
C ALA A 230 -9.84 -3.44 7.68
N LEU A 231 -9.97 -4.50 6.87
CA LEU A 231 -9.19 -5.72 7.06
C LEU A 231 -7.68 -5.44 7.02
N GLN A 232 -7.22 -4.61 6.08
CA GLN A 232 -5.80 -4.26 5.97
C GLN A 232 -5.29 -3.49 7.19
N THR A 233 -6.06 -2.51 7.68
CA THR A 233 -5.58 -1.55 8.69
C THR A 233 -5.94 -1.89 10.14
N GLU A 234 -6.91 -2.77 10.37
CA GLU A 234 -7.39 -3.12 11.71
C GLU A 234 -6.92 -4.51 12.15
N ALA A 235 -6.91 -5.50 11.26
CA ALA A 235 -6.51 -6.86 11.60
C ALA A 235 -5.10 -6.98 12.24
N PRO A 236 -4.05 -6.26 11.77
CA PRO A 236 -2.73 -6.36 12.39
C PRO A 236 -2.60 -5.61 13.72
N ARG A 237 -3.51 -4.67 14.05
CA ARG A 237 -3.37 -3.78 15.23
C ARG A 237 -3.13 -4.51 16.56
N PRO A 238 -3.85 -5.61 16.88
CA PRO A 238 -3.64 -6.29 18.16
C PRO A 238 -2.29 -7.02 18.26
N PHE A 239 -1.61 -7.22 17.14
CA PHE A 239 -0.45 -8.11 17.02
C PHE A 239 0.85 -7.39 16.64
N THR A 240 0.79 -6.11 16.29
CA THR A 240 1.95 -5.36 15.82
C THR A 240 2.14 -4.12 16.69
N ALA A 241 3.18 -4.12 17.53
CA ALA A 241 3.44 -3.02 18.46
C ALA A 241 3.74 -1.70 17.72
N ASN A 242 4.53 -1.78 16.65
CA ASN A 242 5.01 -0.64 15.87
C ASN A 242 4.30 -0.53 14.52
N LEU A 243 2.96 -0.45 14.53
CA LEU A 243 2.14 -0.42 13.32
C LEU A 243 1.83 1.00 12.84
N ARG A 244 2.13 1.26 11.56
CA ARG A 244 1.70 2.45 10.83
C ARG A 244 0.77 2.05 9.70
N THR A 245 -0.38 2.70 9.58
CA THR A 245 -1.37 2.40 8.52
C THR A 245 -1.63 3.64 7.69
N ARG A 246 -1.46 3.54 6.37
CA ARG A 246 -1.72 4.63 5.42
C ARG A 246 -2.75 4.15 4.40
N ARG A 247 -3.90 4.83 4.34
CA ARG A 247 -4.87 4.62 3.25
C ARG A 247 -4.40 5.38 2.02
N ILE A 248 -4.34 4.73 0.87
CA ILE A 248 -3.83 5.33 -0.38
C ILE A 248 -4.86 5.22 -1.51
N ALA A 249 -4.81 6.18 -2.44
CA ALA A 249 -5.64 6.14 -3.63
C ALA A 249 -5.12 5.07 -4.60
N GLY A 250 -5.97 4.11 -4.97
CA GLY A 250 -5.59 3.03 -5.87
C GLY A 250 -6.47 1.80 -5.69
N GLY A 251 -6.38 0.89 -6.67
CA GLY A 251 -6.92 -0.47 -6.57
C GLY A 251 -5.86 -1.44 -6.06
N HIS A 252 -6.12 -2.74 -6.25
CA HIS A 252 -5.24 -3.80 -5.76
C HIS A 252 -3.81 -3.74 -6.32
N TRP A 253 -3.66 -3.51 -7.63
CA TRP A 253 -2.36 -3.36 -8.30
C TRP A 253 -1.79 -1.94 -8.22
N VAL A 254 -1.93 -1.28 -7.07
CA VAL A 254 -1.37 0.08 -6.89
C VAL A 254 0.14 0.12 -7.12
N VAL A 255 0.85 -0.99 -6.90
CA VAL A 255 2.29 -1.12 -7.10
C VAL A 255 2.71 -0.86 -8.55
N SER A 256 1.94 -1.31 -9.53
CA SER A 256 2.22 -1.08 -10.96
C SER A 256 1.58 0.20 -11.48
N HIS A 257 0.40 0.58 -10.97
CA HIS A 257 -0.29 1.79 -11.43
C HIS A 257 0.31 3.08 -10.86
N ARG A 258 0.85 3.02 -9.64
CA ARG A 258 1.38 4.16 -8.88
C ARG A 258 2.72 3.81 -8.22
N PRO A 259 3.74 3.38 -9.01
CA PRO A 259 5.05 3.05 -8.48
C PRO A 259 5.69 4.25 -7.78
N ASP A 260 5.38 5.47 -8.24
CA ASP A 260 5.75 6.74 -7.60
C ASP A 260 5.33 6.81 -6.13
N VAL A 261 4.07 6.46 -5.85
CA VAL A 261 3.50 6.51 -4.50
C VAL A 261 4.13 5.41 -3.64
N ILE A 262 4.27 4.20 -4.18
CA ILE A 262 4.80 3.07 -3.41
C ILE A 262 6.27 3.27 -3.08
N ALA A 263 7.10 3.65 -4.06
CA ALA A 263 8.51 3.95 -3.83
C ALA A 263 8.67 5.05 -2.78
N ARG A 264 8.00 6.20 -2.94
CA ARG A 264 8.08 7.31 -1.97
C ARG A 264 7.69 6.88 -0.56
N LEU A 265 6.54 6.23 -0.37
CA LEU A 265 6.08 5.83 0.96
C LEU A 265 6.96 4.74 1.58
N THR A 266 7.63 3.92 0.77
CA THR A 266 8.66 2.99 1.22
C THR A 266 9.91 3.74 1.70
N MET A 267 10.44 4.68 0.91
CA MET A 267 11.61 5.48 1.30
C MET A 267 11.37 6.26 2.60
N GLU A 268 10.22 6.95 2.71
CA GLU A 268 9.86 7.68 3.93
C GLU A 268 9.82 6.78 5.18
N PHE A 269 9.42 5.51 5.00
CA PHE A 269 9.36 4.56 6.10
C PHE A 269 10.76 4.04 6.44
N ILE A 270 11.59 3.73 5.45
CA ILE A 270 12.98 3.30 5.67
C ILE A 270 13.78 4.40 6.37
N GLU A 271 13.71 5.64 5.89
CA GLU A 271 14.37 6.81 6.49
C GLU A 271 13.97 7.02 7.95
N LEU A 272 12.69 6.78 8.28
CA LEU A 272 12.20 6.82 9.65
C LEU A 272 12.82 5.73 10.53
N ILE A 273 12.99 4.52 9.99
CA ILE A 273 13.55 3.38 10.74
C ILE A 273 15.07 3.49 10.91
N GLU A 274 15.79 3.88 9.87
CA GLU A 274 17.26 3.95 9.92
C GLU A 274 17.78 5.26 10.54
N GLY A 275 17.20 6.40 10.16
CA GLY A 275 17.71 7.72 10.55
C GLY A 275 16.89 8.43 11.63
N GLY A 276 15.70 7.93 11.97
CA GLY A 276 14.76 8.62 12.86
C GLY A 276 14.18 9.93 12.27
N ILE A 277 14.49 10.24 11.00
CA ILE A 277 14.05 11.45 10.32
C ILE A 277 12.56 11.29 9.99
N ARG A 278 11.74 12.23 10.49
CA ARG A 278 10.30 12.24 10.23
C ARG A 278 10.00 13.19 9.09
N THR A 279 9.50 12.66 7.98
CA THR A 279 9.01 13.49 6.88
C THR A 279 7.84 14.38 7.32
N PRO A 280 7.55 15.51 6.64
CA PRO A 280 6.41 16.36 7.00
C PRO A 280 5.08 15.59 7.10
N ALA A 281 4.87 14.62 6.22
CA ALA A 281 3.69 13.74 6.27
C ALA A 281 3.66 12.85 7.53
N LEU A 282 4.80 12.31 7.96
CA LEU A 282 4.92 11.55 9.21
C LEU A 282 4.69 12.42 10.44
N VAL A 283 5.28 13.62 10.46
CA VAL A 283 5.07 14.60 11.55
C VAL A 283 3.59 14.95 11.68
N ARG A 284 2.88 15.16 10.57
CA ARG A 284 1.43 15.41 10.59
C ARG A 284 0.63 14.22 11.11
N ALA A 285 0.99 13.00 10.73
CA ALA A 285 0.31 11.78 11.18
C ALA A 285 0.50 11.50 12.68
N ASP A 286 1.64 11.91 13.26
CA ASP A 286 1.95 11.69 14.68
C ASP A 286 1.29 12.73 15.61
N LYS A 287 0.85 13.89 15.09
CA LYS A 287 0.14 14.89 15.89
C LYS A 287 -1.21 14.32 16.32
N SER A 288 -1.40 14.11 17.62
CA SER A 288 -2.69 13.70 18.20
C SER A 288 -3.71 14.84 18.05
N ARG A 289 -4.37 14.92 16.89
CA ARG A 289 -5.40 15.91 16.60
C ARG A 289 -6.76 15.21 16.50
N ALA A 290 -7.79 15.85 17.04
CA ALA A 290 -9.17 15.40 16.89
C ALA A 290 -9.76 15.93 15.56
N GLY A 291 -10.62 15.16 14.92
CA GLY A 291 -11.32 15.56 13.70
C GLY A 291 -11.14 14.58 12.54
N THR A 292 -12.09 14.59 11.60
CA THR A 292 -12.14 13.65 10.46
C THR A 292 -10.94 13.79 9.52
N PHE A 293 -10.31 14.96 9.46
CA PHE A 293 -9.15 15.25 8.61
C PHE A 293 -7.86 15.46 9.41
N ALA A 294 -7.81 14.98 10.66
CA ALA A 294 -6.59 14.99 11.45
C ALA A 294 -5.41 14.30 10.71
N GLY A 295 -4.27 14.99 10.66
CA GLY A 295 -3.05 14.52 9.99
C GLY A 295 -3.10 14.59 8.45
N LYS A 296 -4.10 15.26 7.88
CA LYS A 296 -4.25 15.48 6.44
C LYS A 296 -3.74 16.85 6.01
N LEU A 297 -3.21 16.91 4.79
CA LEU A 297 -2.85 18.15 4.11
C LEU A 297 -3.87 18.46 3.01
N VAL A 298 -4.48 19.64 3.03
CA VAL A 298 -5.51 20.06 2.09
C VAL A 298 -5.03 21.29 1.32
N ALA A 299 -5.01 21.24 -0.01
CA ALA A 299 -4.73 22.40 -0.85
C ALA A 299 -6.05 22.98 -1.40
N VAL A 300 -6.30 24.27 -1.18
CA VAL A 300 -7.51 24.96 -1.64
C VAL A 300 -7.14 26.06 -2.62
N THR A 301 -7.60 25.96 -3.87
CA THR A 301 -7.43 27.00 -4.89
C THR A 301 -8.53 28.06 -4.81
N GLY A 302 -8.22 29.32 -5.09
CA GLY A 302 -9.11 30.44 -4.81
C GLY A 302 -9.46 30.53 -3.32
N GLY A 303 -8.54 30.07 -2.46
CA GLY A 303 -8.76 29.92 -1.03
C GLY A 303 -8.74 31.25 -0.27
N GLY A 304 -8.37 32.35 -0.91
CA GLY A 304 -8.22 33.65 -0.27
C GLY A 304 -9.54 34.30 0.13
N ARG A 305 -10.69 33.94 -0.47
CA ARG A 305 -11.99 34.58 -0.18
C ARG A 305 -13.19 33.65 -0.38
N GLY A 306 -14.38 34.11 0.02
CA GLY A 306 -15.66 33.50 -0.31
C GLY A 306 -15.75 32.00 0.05
N ILE A 307 -16.19 31.19 -0.91
CA ILE A 307 -16.36 29.74 -0.73
C ILE A 307 -15.03 29.07 -0.42
N GLY A 308 -13.95 29.40 -1.15
CA GLY A 308 -12.63 28.82 -0.92
C GLY A 308 -12.13 29.04 0.51
N ARG A 309 -12.24 30.28 1.02
CA ARG A 309 -11.90 30.59 2.43
C ARG A 309 -12.76 29.80 3.41
N ALA A 310 -14.07 29.74 3.19
CA ALA A 310 -14.97 28.99 4.06
C ALA A 310 -14.64 27.50 4.08
N THR A 311 -14.31 26.92 2.91
CA THR A 311 -13.87 25.52 2.78
C THR A 311 -12.56 25.28 3.52
N ALA A 312 -11.56 26.15 3.36
CA ALA A 312 -10.28 26.06 4.06
C ALA A 312 -10.46 26.05 5.59
N LEU A 313 -11.27 26.98 6.10
CA LEU A 313 -11.57 27.04 7.54
C LEU A 313 -12.30 25.81 8.05
N GLU A 314 -13.18 25.21 7.25
CA GLU A 314 -13.86 23.98 7.65
C GLU A 314 -12.94 22.77 7.70
N PHE A 315 -12.04 22.60 6.72
CA PHE A 315 -11.01 21.57 6.79
C PHE A 315 -10.10 21.75 8.01
N ALA A 316 -9.72 22.99 8.31
CA ALA A 316 -8.93 23.34 9.48
C ALA A 316 -9.63 22.95 10.80
N ARG A 317 -10.93 23.26 10.94
CA ARG A 317 -11.73 22.82 12.10
C ARG A 317 -11.79 21.31 12.26
N GLN A 318 -11.69 20.57 11.17
CA GLN A 318 -11.64 19.11 11.19
C GLN A 318 -10.21 18.54 11.32
N GLY A 319 -9.23 19.38 11.65
CA GLY A 319 -7.87 18.99 12.04
C GLY A 319 -6.86 18.90 10.91
N ALA A 320 -7.20 19.36 9.70
CA ALA A 320 -6.30 19.37 8.55
C ALA A 320 -5.33 20.56 8.61
N ASP A 321 -4.11 20.35 8.13
CA ASP A 321 -3.25 21.45 7.71
C ASP A 321 -3.69 21.91 6.31
N VAL A 322 -3.68 23.22 6.06
CA VAL A 322 -4.32 23.79 4.86
C VAL A 322 -3.37 24.71 4.10
N LEU A 323 -3.20 24.44 2.81
CA LEU A 323 -2.48 25.30 1.87
C LEU A 323 -3.47 26.17 1.12
N ILE A 324 -3.25 27.48 1.15
CA ILE A 324 -4.13 28.47 0.52
C ILE A 324 -3.48 28.95 -0.77
N ALA A 325 -3.97 28.46 -1.90
CA ALA A 325 -3.51 28.87 -3.21
C ALA A 325 -4.48 29.91 -3.79
N ASP A 326 -4.01 31.12 -4.07
CA ASP A 326 -4.83 32.19 -4.66
C ASP A 326 -3.98 33.09 -5.57
N ILE A 327 -4.61 33.80 -6.49
CA ILE A 327 -3.94 34.83 -7.29
C ILE A 327 -3.75 36.13 -6.48
N ASP A 328 -4.59 36.33 -5.46
CA ASP A 328 -4.52 37.45 -4.52
C ASP A 328 -3.76 37.03 -3.25
N ASP A 329 -2.46 37.33 -3.24
CA ASP A 329 -1.56 36.99 -2.13
C ASP A 329 -2.00 37.58 -0.78
N SER A 330 -2.61 38.77 -0.81
CA SER A 330 -3.07 39.43 0.43
C SER A 330 -4.26 38.67 1.02
N ALA A 331 -5.22 38.29 0.18
CA ALA A 331 -6.38 37.51 0.60
C ALA A 331 -5.97 36.10 1.07
N ALA A 332 -4.96 35.50 0.43
CA ALA A 332 -4.41 34.21 0.85
C ALA A 332 -3.78 34.30 2.25
N LYS A 333 -2.93 35.30 2.52
CA LYS A 333 -2.30 35.53 3.82
C LYS A 333 -3.29 35.78 4.95
N GLU A 334 -4.35 36.53 4.67
CA GLU A 334 -5.44 36.73 5.63
C GLU A 334 -6.08 35.38 6.00
N THR A 335 -6.35 34.54 5.01
CA THR A 335 -6.93 33.21 5.24
C THR A 335 -5.99 32.29 6.00
N VAL A 336 -4.69 32.31 5.71
CA VAL A 336 -3.67 31.57 6.48
C VAL A 336 -3.72 31.94 7.95
N THR A 337 -3.79 33.23 8.27
CA THR A 337 -3.89 33.72 9.65
C THR A 337 -5.14 33.16 10.36
N LEU A 338 -6.29 33.18 9.67
CA LEU A 338 -7.55 32.66 10.20
C LEU A 338 -7.50 31.13 10.41
N VAL A 339 -6.84 30.40 9.52
CA VAL A 339 -6.65 28.95 9.65
C VAL A 339 -5.71 28.63 10.82
N GLN A 340 -4.58 29.34 10.94
CA GLN A 340 -3.63 29.14 12.04
C GLN A 340 -4.26 29.41 13.41
N ALA A 341 -5.18 30.38 13.49
CA ALA A 341 -5.95 30.65 14.71
C ALA A 341 -6.83 29.46 15.17
N LEU A 342 -7.09 28.48 14.30
CA LEU A 342 -7.80 27.23 14.63
C LEU A 342 -6.86 26.13 15.15
N GLY A 343 -5.55 26.40 15.29
CA GLY A 343 -4.57 25.48 15.89
C GLY A 343 -3.98 24.44 14.93
N VAL A 344 -4.10 24.67 13.62
CA VAL A 344 -3.50 23.85 12.56
C VAL A 344 -2.45 24.64 11.77
N ASP A 345 -1.60 23.95 11.03
CA ASP A 345 -0.58 24.61 10.20
C ASP A 345 -1.21 25.07 8.87
N ALA A 346 -0.73 26.20 8.34
CA ALA A 346 -1.13 26.69 7.04
C ALA A 346 -0.03 27.52 6.37
N ALA A 347 -0.03 27.52 5.05
CA ALA A 347 0.87 28.30 4.20
C ALA A 347 0.14 28.79 2.94
N GLU A 348 0.53 29.96 2.45
CA GLU A 348 0.00 30.56 1.22
C GLU A 348 0.87 30.25 0.00
N TYR A 349 0.22 30.20 -1.16
CA TYR A 349 0.88 30.06 -2.45
C TYR A 349 0.21 30.98 -3.49
N HIS A 350 1.02 31.68 -4.27
CA HIS A 350 0.52 32.40 -5.44
C HIS A 350 0.19 31.40 -6.56
N LEU A 351 -1.07 31.33 -6.98
CA LEU A 351 -1.50 30.44 -8.06
C LEU A 351 -2.53 31.10 -8.96
N ASP A 352 -2.09 31.45 -10.18
CA ASP A 352 -2.99 31.70 -11.30
C ASP A 352 -3.38 30.36 -11.95
N VAL A 353 -4.62 29.94 -11.70
CA VAL A 353 -5.13 28.65 -12.20
C VAL A 353 -5.29 28.59 -13.72
N SER A 354 -5.26 29.74 -14.41
CA SER A 354 -5.32 29.80 -15.88
C SER A 354 -4.00 29.45 -16.55
N VAL A 355 -2.89 29.41 -15.79
CA VAL A 355 -1.54 29.17 -16.30
C VAL A 355 -1.09 27.75 -15.96
N ALA A 356 -0.98 26.87 -16.96
CA ALA A 356 -0.58 25.47 -16.77
C ALA A 356 0.77 25.33 -16.03
N GLN A 357 1.78 26.13 -16.37
CA GLN A 357 3.09 26.08 -15.71
C GLN A 357 3.04 26.53 -14.23
N ALA A 358 2.04 27.33 -13.83
CA ALA A 358 1.89 27.72 -12.44
C ALA A 358 1.47 26.53 -11.57
N TRP A 359 0.66 25.62 -12.13
CA TRP A 359 0.31 24.36 -11.47
C TRP A 359 1.51 23.44 -11.24
N GLU A 360 2.40 23.32 -12.23
CA GLU A 360 3.62 22.51 -12.10
C GLU A 360 4.53 23.05 -11.00
N ARG A 361 4.76 24.36 -10.97
CA ARG A 361 5.56 25.01 -9.92
C ARG A 361 4.93 24.87 -8.55
N PHE A 362 3.62 25.10 -8.44
CA PHE A 362 2.88 24.94 -7.19
C PHE A 362 2.98 23.50 -6.67
N ALA A 363 2.73 22.51 -7.53
CA ALA A 363 2.83 21.10 -7.16
C ALA A 363 4.24 20.73 -6.68
N GLU A 364 5.28 21.24 -7.34
CA GLU A 364 6.67 20.99 -6.97
C GLU A 364 7.04 21.64 -5.63
N GLN A 365 6.68 22.90 -5.41
CA GLN A 365 6.93 23.59 -4.14
C GLN A 365 6.21 22.89 -2.97
N VAL A 366 4.92 22.58 -3.14
CA VAL A 366 4.15 21.85 -2.14
C VAL A 366 4.80 20.50 -1.83
N ARG A 367 5.25 19.78 -2.86
CA ARG A 367 5.94 18.49 -2.70
C ARG A 367 7.22 18.61 -1.89
N GLN A 368 8.02 19.64 -2.13
CA GLN A 368 9.28 19.87 -1.42
C GLN A 368 9.06 20.31 0.03
N GLU A 369 8.15 21.27 0.27
CA GLU A 369 8.00 21.91 1.58
C GLU A 369 7.06 21.12 2.51
N HIS A 370 6.04 20.47 1.95
CA HIS A 370 4.97 19.86 2.72
C HIS A 370 4.72 18.38 2.39
N GLY A 371 5.34 17.84 1.34
CA GLY A 371 5.00 16.52 0.79
C GLY A 371 3.75 16.58 -0.08
N VAL A 372 2.98 15.49 -0.14
CA VAL A 372 1.81 15.42 -1.04
C VAL A 372 0.53 15.83 -0.32
N ALA A 373 -0.28 16.69 -0.95
CA ALA A 373 -1.61 17.02 -0.47
C ALA A 373 -2.55 15.80 -0.56
N ASP A 374 -3.26 15.50 0.53
CA ASP A 374 -4.25 14.42 0.57
C ASP A 374 -5.56 14.79 -0.14
N VAL A 375 -5.90 16.09 -0.14
CA VAL A 375 -7.10 16.65 -0.75
C VAL A 375 -6.72 17.89 -1.54
N ILE A 376 -7.25 18.00 -2.75
CA ILE A 376 -7.17 19.22 -3.56
C ILE A 376 -8.59 19.70 -3.80
N VAL A 377 -8.88 20.93 -3.39
CA VAL A 377 -10.15 21.63 -3.66
C VAL A 377 -9.94 22.58 -4.82
N ASN A 378 -10.46 22.20 -5.99
CA ASN A 378 -10.43 23.04 -7.18
C ASN A 378 -11.63 24.01 -7.16
N ASN A 379 -11.50 25.09 -6.39
CA ASN A 379 -12.56 26.09 -6.21
C ASN A 379 -12.36 27.32 -7.11
N ALA A 380 -11.12 27.64 -7.50
CA ALA A 380 -10.89 28.63 -8.54
C ALA A 380 -11.18 28.02 -9.93
N GLY A 381 -11.85 28.78 -10.79
CA GLY A 381 -12.18 28.37 -12.16
C GLY A 381 -11.79 29.44 -13.16
N ILE A 382 -11.60 29.03 -14.41
CA ILE A 382 -11.37 29.92 -15.55
C ILE A 382 -12.76 30.26 -16.11
N GLY A 383 -13.10 31.55 -16.13
CA GLY A 383 -14.36 32.08 -16.67
C GLY A 383 -14.23 32.53 -18.12
#